data_AF-A0A959YQ14-F1
#
_entry.id   AF-A0A959YQ14-F1
#
_cell.length_a   1.000
_cell.length_b   1.000
_cell.length_c   1.000
_cell.angle_alpha   90.00
_cell.angle_beta   90.00
_cell.angle_gamma   90.00
#
_symmetry.space_group_name_H-M   'P 1'
#
loop_
_entity.id
_entity.type
_entity.pdbx_description
1 polymer ?
#
loop_
_entity_poly.entity_id
_entity_poly.type
_entity_poly.pdbx_seq_one_letter_code
_entity_poly.pdbx_strand_id
1 'polypeptide(L)'
;MTKVKIAVRTYLVILLFSFASISVLAQEEKKNILVVPFAPYHFLSSFDLQEMANFNKLSSPGDVVDAVQDGLLKGISTSKSKFNFTTIPPNEYQAIKHLIDPEFIAEPTGRYGIDLSKLKSSQSFQTLLKNFNIDYVLFLTHYRIDKKLYTSGRSFDGSYAIAWSSHLLDYELINAEENLVAMAREFEIKPNAPTLENYFMKGLLLSELNDGHRELLKDIQLKIEQFNETKEAQFKVKRKRKSKRK
;
A
#
# COMPACT_ATOMS: atom_id res chain seq x y z
N MET A 1 22.22 -52.05 42.13
CA MET A 1 21.80 -50.63 42.14
C MET A 1 22.37 -49.78 40.99
N THR A 2 23.16 -50.36 40.07
CA THR A 2 23.86 -49.61 39.00
C THR A 2 23.01 -49.41 37.74
N LYS A 3 22.12 -50.35 37.40
CA LYS A 3 21.27 -50.30 36.20
C LYS A 3 20.18 -49.20 36.26
N VAL A 4 19.66 -48.90 37.45
CA VAL A 4 18.64 -47.84 37.66
C VAL A 4 19.23 -46.44 37.44
N LYS A 5 20.48 -46.21 37.86
CA LYS A 5 21.17 -44.92 37.66
C LYS A 5 21.46 -44.60 36.18
N ILE A 6 21.64 -45.63 35.34
CA ILE A 6 21.88 -45.46 33.91
C ILE A 6 20.55 -45.14 33.20
N ALA A 7 19.47 -45.88 33.50
CA ALA A 7 18.16 -45.63 32.92
C ALA A 7 17.63 -44.21 33.25
N VAL A 8 17.79 -43.75 34.49
CA VAL A 8 17.38 -42.39 34.90
C VAL A 8 18.19 -41.30 34.18
N ARG A 9 19.49 -41.53 33.93
CA ARG A 9 20.31 -40.58 33.16
C ARG A 9 19.93 -40.55 31.68
N THR A 10 19.59 -41.69 31.08
CA THR A 10 19.17 -41.75 29.67
C THR A 10 17.81 -41.07 29.46
N TYR A 11 16.85 -41.26 30.37
CA TYR A 11 15.57 -40.55 30.31
C TYR A 11 15.73 -39.04 30.48
N LEU A 12 16.64 -38.59 31.36
CA LEU A 12 16.90 -37.16 31.56
C LEU A 12 17.49 -36.49 30.31
N VAL A 13 18.37 -37.17 29.59
CA VAL A 13 18.98 -36.67 28.34
C VAL A 13 17.97 -36.62 27.19
N ILE A 14 17.08 -37.61 27.08
CA ILE A 14 16.01 -37.61 26.08
C ILE A 14 14.98 -36.52 26.37
N LEU A 15 14.64 -36.29 27.65
CA LEU A 15 13.76 -35.19 28.06
C LEU A 15 14.39 -33.81 27.79
N LEU A 16 15.69 -33.64 28.06
CA LEU A 16 16.43 -32.40 27.73
C LEU A 16 16.52 -32.16 26.21
N PHE A 17 16.64 -33.19 25.39
CA PHE A 17 16.61 -33.05 23.93
C PHE A 17 15.23 -32.73 23.36
N SER A 18 14.16 -33.22 24.01
CA SER A 18 12.78 -32.93 23.60
C SER A 18 12.27 -31.57 24.09
N PHE A 19 12.87 -30.98 25.12
CA PHE A 19 12.64 -29.58 25.48
C PHE A 19 13.50 -28.58 24.67
N ALA A 20 14.68 -28.98 24.18
CA ALA A 20 15.50 -28.12 23.32
C ALA A 20 14.94 -27.94 21.90
N SER A 21 14.07 -28.84 21.44
CA SER A 21 13.47 -28.79 20.09
C SER A 21 12.19 -27.94 20.01
N ILE A 22 11.65 -27.46 21.14
CA ILE A 22 10.45 -26.59 21.17
C ILE A 22 10.83 -25.09 21.15
N SER A 23 12.12 -24.76 21.28
CA SER A 23 12.61 -23.38 21.36
C SER A 23 13.08 -22.79 20.04
N VAL A 24 12.88 -23.48 18.91
CA VAL A 24 12.82 -22.77 17.62
C VAL A 24 11.46 -22.09 17.59
N LEU A 25 11.33 -21.01 18.36
CA LEU A 25 10.35 -19.98 18.10
C LEU A 25 10.44 -19.70 16.60
N ALA A 26 9.40 -20.09 15.87
CA ALA A 26 9.20 -19.69 14.50
C ALA A 26 9.21 -18.16 14.49
N GLN A 27 10.39 -17.58 14.31
CA GLN A 27 10.55 -16.17 14.02
C GLN A 27 9.94 -16.04 12.64
N GLU A 28 8.65 -15.67 12.60
CA GLU A 28 7.87 -15.54 11.38
C GLU A 28 8.67 -14.62 10.45
N GLU A 29 9.29 -15.22 9.43
CA GLU A 29 10.20 -14.49 8.55
C GLU A 29 9.40 -13.40 7.86
N LYS A 30 9.80 -12.15 8.07
CA LYS A 30 9.08 -11.02 7.50
C LYS A 30 9.17 -11.10 5.99
N LYS A 31 8.02 -10.97 5.34
CA LYS A 31 7.91 -10.99 3.88
C LYS A 31 8.33 -9.65 3.29
N ASN A 32 9.13 -9.66 2.24
CA ASN A 32 9.64 -8.44 1.61
C ASN A 32 8.68 -7.96 0.51
N ILE A 33 8.26 -6.71 0.60
CA ILE A 33 7.40 -6.04 -0.38
C ILE A 33 8.19 -4.93 -1.06
N LEU A 34 8.37 -5.06 -2.37
CA LEU A 34 8.90 -3.98 -3.20
C LEU A 34 7.77 -2.99 -3.50
N VAL A 35 7.95 -1.72 -3.15
CA VAL A 35 6.99 -0.66 -3.45
C VAL A 35 7.45 0.12 -4.67
N VAL A 36 6.60 0.16 -5.69
CA VAL A 36 6.77 0.98 -6.89
C VAL A 36 5.83 2.18 -6.76
N PRO A 37 6.34 3.42 -6.58
CA PRO A 37 5.50 4.61 -6.49
C PRO A 37 4.90 4.95 -7.86
N PHE A 38 3.77 5.66 -7.85
CA PHE A 38 3.15 6.17 -9.08
C PHE A 38 4.06 7.23 -9.72
N ALA A 39 4.10 7.33 -11.04
CA ALA A 39 4.85 8.40 -11.70
C ALA A 39 4.12 9.76 -11.58
N PRO A 40 4.83 10.90 -11.67
CA PRO A 40 4.20 12.23 -11.54
C PRO A 40 3.03 12.49 -12.49
N TYR A 41 3.07 11.92 -13.70
CA TYR A 41 2.01 12.07 -14.69
C TYR A 41 0.76 11.21 -14.40
N HIS A 42 0.81 10.34 -13.39
CA HIS A 42 -0.34 9.61 -12.83
C HIS A 42 -0.91 10.26 -11.56
N PHE A 43 -0.40 11.43 -11.18
CA PHE A 43 -0.94 12.26 -10.10
C PHE A 43 -1.93 13.28 -10.67
N LEU A 44 -3.13 13.33 -10.09
CA LEU A 44 -4.18 14.28 -10.48
C LEU A 44 -4.73 14.99 -9.24
N SER A 45 -4.97 16.29 -9.32
CA SER A 45 -5.58 17.04 -8.22
C SER A 45 -6.67 17.98 -8.74
N SER A 46 -7.81 17.98 -8.06
CA SER A 46 -8.87 18.98 -8.21
C SER A 46 -8.59 20.27 -7.42
N PHE A 47 -7.50 20.28 -6.64
CA PHE A 47 -7.05 21.43 -5.87
C PHE A 47 -5.79 22.02 -6.50
N ASP A 48 -5.57 23.30 -6.23
CA ASP A 48 -4.42 24.02 -6.72
C ASP A 48 -3.13 23.53 -6.02
N LEU A 49 -2.09 23.23 -6.82
CA LEU A 49 -0.83 22.70 -6.28
C LEU A 49 -0.03 23.75 -5.50
N GLN A 50 -0.19 25.03 -5.83
CA GLN A 50 0.44 26.11 -5.05
C GLN A 50 -0.22 26.23 -3.67
N GLU A 51 -1.55 26.11 -3.59
CA GLU A 51 -2.27 26.03 -2.31
C GLU A 51 -1.78 24.84 -1.46
N MET A 52 -1.65 23.66 -2.07
CA MET A 52 -1.12 22.48 -1.38
C MET A 52 0.32 22.67 -0.90
N ALA A 53 1.19 23.23 -1.73
CA ALA A 53 2.57 23.53 -1.37
C ALA A 53 2.64 24.48 -0.16
N ASN A 54 1.82 25.52 -0.16
CA ASN A 54 1.76 26.49 0.94
C ASN A 54 1.34 25.84 2.26
N PHE A 55 0.28 25.03 2.27
CA PHE A 55 -0.17 24.32 3.48
C PHE A 55 0.88 23.36 4.03
N ASN A 56 1.63 22.72 3.16
CA ASN A 56 2.65 21.74 3.52
C ASN A 56 4.06 22.34 3.66
N LYS A 57 4.21 23.67 3.54
CA LYS A 57 5.48 24.40 3.62
C LYS A 57 6.53 23.88 2.63
N LEU A 58 6.10 23.54 1.42
CA LEU A 58 6.97 23.11 0.33
C LEU A 58 7.54 24.31 -0.42
N SER A 59 8.69 24.14 -1.07
CA SER A 59 9.38 25.23 -1.78
C SER A 59 8.67 25.58 -3.09
N SER A 60 8.08 24.58 -3.76
CA SER A 60 7.39 24.77 -5.02
C SER A 60 6.15 23.88 -5.19
N PRO A 61 5.21 24.22 -6.08
CA PRO A 61 4.12 23.32 -6.50
C PRO A 61 4.61 22.00 -7.10
N GLY A 62 5.82 21.98 -7.69
CA GLY A 62 6.42 20.77 -8.26
C GLY A 62 6.74 19.72 -7.19
N ASP A 63 7.03 20.16 -5.96
CA ASP A 63 7.42 19.29 -4.85
C ASP A 63 6.22 18.53 -4.24
N VAL A 64 4.99 18.88 -4.64
CA VAL A 64 3.76 18.29 -4.05
C VAL A 64 3.68 16.80 -4.33
N VAL A 65 4.03 16.36 -5.53
CA VAL A 65 3.96 14.94 -5.91
C VAL A 65 4.93 14.12 -5.06
N ASP A 66 6.17 14.58 -4.94
CA ASP A 66 7.20 13.93 -4.14
C ASP A 66 6.79 13.88 -2.66
N ALA A 67 6.25 14.97 -2.12
CA ALA A 67 5.76 15.02 -0.74
C ALA A 67 4.60 14.04 -0.48
N VAL A 68 3.70 13.86 -1.44
CA VAL A 68 2.62 12.86 -1.35
C VAL A 68 3.19 11.44 -1.36
N GLN A 69 4.12 11.14 -2.27
CA GLN A 69 4.78 9.84 -2.35
C GLN A 69 5.54 9.52 -1.05
N ASP A 70 6.34 10.46 -0.55
CA ASP A 70 7.09 10.31 0.69
C ASP A 70 6.16 10.09 1.88
N GLY A 71 5.05 10.81 1.95
CA GLY A 71 4.02 10.61 2.97
C GLY A 71 3.45 9.19 2.98
N LEU A 72 3.10 8.67 1.81
CA LEU A 72 2.60 7.30 1.63
C LEU A 72 3.65 6.26 2.04
N LEU A 73 4.87 6.39 1.51
CA LEU A 73 5.97 5.46 1.77
C LEU A 73 6.36 5.45 3.24
N LYS A 74 6.39 6.63 3.88
CA LYS A 74 6.62 6.76 5.32
C LYS A 74 5.50 6.11 6.14
N GLY A 75 4.24 6.32 5.75
CA GLY A 75 3.10 5.72 6.43
C GLY A 75 3.10 4.19 6.36
N ILE A 76 3.53 3.62 5.24
CA ILE A 76 3.65 2.18 5.04
C ILE A 76 4.84 1.60 5.82
N SER A 77 6.00 2.26 5.78
CA SER A 77 7.26 1.77 6.39
C SER A 77 7.32 1.89 7.91
N THR A 78 6.66 2.88 8.51
CA THR A 78 6.75 3.15 9.97
C THR A 78 5.83 2.27 10.83
N SER A 79 4.94 1.50 10.22
CA SER A 79 4.00 0.66 10.96
C SER A 79 4.61 -0.68 11.38
N LYS A 80 4.21 -1.20 12.56
CA LYS A 80 4.55 -2.56 12.99
C LYS A 80 3.85 -3.57 12.07
N SER A 81 4.58 -4.01 11.05
CA SER A 81 4.10 -4.94 10.02
C SER A 81 4.85 -6.28 10.07
N LYS A 82 4.17 -7.36 9.66
CA LYS A 82 4.78 -8.64 9.29
C LYS A 82 5.57 -8.58 7.98
N PHE A 83 5.52 -7.44 7.30
CA PHE A 83 6.17 -7.18 6.02
C PHE A 83 7.30 -6.15 6.17
N ASN A 84 8.36 -6.32 5.39
CA ASN A 84 9.39 -5.31 5.17
C ASN A 84 9.09 -4.59 3.86
N PHE A 85 8.85 -3.29 3.91
CA PHE A 85 8.62 -2.50 2.70
C PHE A 85 9.91 -1.82 2.26
N THR A 86 10.28 -2.05 1.00
CA THR A 86 11.44 -1.41 0.38
C THR A 86 10.97 -0.72 -0.90
N THR A 87 11.23 0.58 -1.03
CA THR A 87 10.95 1.30 -2.27
C THR A 87 11.94 0.89 -3.36
N ILE A 88 11.47 0.74 -4.59
CA ILE A 88 12.34 0.47 -5.73
C ILE A 88 13.44 1.54 -5.86
N PRO A 89 14.73 1.16 -5.95
CA PRO A 89 15.80 2.12 -6.20
C PRO A 89 15.62 2.85 -7.54
N PRO A 90 15.98 4.16 -7.65
CA PRO A 90 15.76 4.91 -8.88
C PRO A 90 16.41 4.31 -10.13
N ASN A 91 17.61 3.74 -10.01
CA ASN A 91 18.32 3.07 -11.10
C ASN A 91 17.56 1.83 -11.60
N GLU A 92 17.07 1.01 -10.68
CA GLU A 92 16.26 -0.17 -11.01
C GLU A 92 14.94 0.25 -11.65
N TYR A 93 14.27 1.27 -11.10
CA TYR A 93 13.04 1.82 -11.67
C TYR A 93 13.24 2.28 -13.11
N GLN A 94 14.30 3.04 -13.42
CA GLN A 94 14.54 3.50 -14.79
C GLN A 94 14.79 2.34 -15.77
N ALA A 95 15.39 1.23 -15.32
CA ALA A 95 15.64 0.06 -16.15
C ALA A 95 14.34 -0.66 -16.55
N ILE A 96 13.34 -0.68 -15.67
CA ILE A 96 12.09 -1.44 -15.89
C ILE A 96 10.84 -0.58 -16.08
N LYS A 97 10.93 0.76 -16.05
CA LYS A 97 9.76 1.67 -16.13
C LYS A 97 8.79 1.34 -17.27
N HIS A 98 9.31 1.01 -18.45
CA HIS A 98 8.51 0.65 -19.63
C HIS A 98 7.67 -0.63 -19.46
N LEU A 99 7.98 -1.45 -18.44
CA LEU A 99 7.25 -2.66 -18.08
C LEU A 99 6.23 -2.42 -16.95
N ILE A 100 6.47 -1.41 -16.11
CA ILE A 100 5.71 -1.15 -14.88
C ILE A 100 4.90 0.14 -14.92
N ASP A 101 4.98 0.91 -16.01
CA ASP A 101 4.14 2.08 -16.21
C ASP A 101 2.70 1.62 -16.52
N PRO A 102 1.69 2.09 -15.76
CA PRO A 102 0.31 1.72 -15.97
C PRO A 102 -0.19 2.03 -17.39
N GLU A 103 -0.77 1.04 -18.04
CA GLU A 103 -1.37 1.18 -19.36
C GLU A 103 -2.81 0.72 -19.40
N PHE A 104 -3.54 1.09 -20.46
CA PHE A 104 -4.92 0.68 -20.63
C PHE A 104 -5.01 -0.79 -21.07
N ILE A 105 -5.47 -1.64 -20.18
CA ILE A 105 -5.73 -3.06 -20.36
C ILE A 105 -7.21 -3.24 -20.72
N ALA A 106 -7.48 -3.41 -22.02
CA ALA A 106 -8.83 -3.50 -22.56
C ALA A 106 -9.63 -4.70 -22.01
N GLU A 107 -8.99 -5.86 -21.88
CA GLU A 107 -9.64 -7.12 -21.47
C GLU A 107 -8.86 -7.79 -20.33
N PRO A 108 -9.52 -8.45 -19.36
CA PRO A 108 -10.97 -8.56 -19.17
C PRO A 108 -11.58 -7.39 -18.37
N THR A 109 -10.76 -6.39 -18.01
CA THR A 109 -11.13 -5.41 -16.99
C THR A 109 -11.30 -3.98 -17.47
N GLY A 110 -10.92 -3.65 -18.71
CA GLY A 110 -11.04 -2.30 -19.28
C GLY A 110 -10.47 -1.23 -18.35
N ARG A 111 -9.23 -1.39 -17.89
CA ARG A 111 -8.64 -0.59 -16.81
C ARG A 111 -7.25 -0.06 -17.13
N TYR A 112 -6.86 1.03 -16.50
CA TYR A 112 -5.45 1.38 -16.38
C TYR A 112 -4.82 0.57 -15.25
N GLY A 113 -3.73 -0.14 -15.52
CA GLY A 113 -3.08 -1.04 -14.57
C GLY A 113 -1.77 -1.58 -15.10
N ILE A 114 -1.17 -2.53 -14.38
CA ILE A 114 0.10 -3.13 -14.78
C ILE A 114 -0.16 -4.34 -15.69
N ASP A 115 0.44 -4.35 -16.87
CA ASP A 115 0.37 -5.50 -17.76
C ASP A 115 1.30 -6.62 -17.27
N LEU A 116 0.72 -7.57 -16.56
CA LEU A 116 1.42 -8.72 -16.02
C LEU A 116 2.05 -9.61 -17.09
N SER A 117 1.55 -9.57 -18.34
CA SER A 117 2.13 -10.37 -19.43
C SER A 117 3.53 -9.88 -19.80
N LYS A 118 3.76 -8.56 -19.75
CA LYS A 118 5.08 -7.95 -19.97
C LYS A 118 6.05 -8.32 -18.86
N LEU A 119 5.59 -8.29 -17.61
CA LEU A 119 6.41 -8.67 -16.45
C LEU A 119 6.89 -10.11 -16.53
N LYS A 120 5.98 -11.06 -16.79
CA LYS A 120 6.27 -12.50 -16.90
C LYS A 120 7.35 -12.84 -17.92
N SER A 121 7.44 -12.05 -18.99
CA SER A 121 8.43 -12.24 -20.05
C SER A 121 9.78 -11.57 -19.76
N SER A 122 9.89 -10.78 -18.69
CA SER A 122 11.05 -9.92 -18.43
C SER A 122 12.08 -10.59 -17.51
N GLN A 123 13.22 -10.95 -18.08
CA GLN A 123 14.37 -11.44 -17.31
C GLN A 123 14.89 -10.37 -16.33
N SER A 124 14.86 -9.09 -16.70
CA SER A 124 15.31 -7.98 -15.85
C SER A 124 14.43 -7.85 -14.60
N PHE A 125 13.11 -7.99 -14.76
CA PHE A 125 12.18 -7.96 -13.64
C PHE A 125 12.39 -9.16 -12.71
N GLN A 126 12.51 -10.37 -13.25
CA GLN A 126 12.79 -11.56 -12.45
C GLN A 126 14.12 -11.47 -11.69
N THR A 127 15.16 -10.90 -12.31
CA THR A 127 16.44 -10.64 -11.65
C THR A 127 16.29 -9.62 -10.51
N LEU A 128 15.50 -8.56 -10.70
CA LEU A 128 15.18 -7.61 -9.64
C LEU A 128 14.54 -8.30 -8.44
N LEU A 129 13.50 -9.12 -8.67
CA LEU A 129 12.83 -9.83 -7.57
C LEU A 129 13.78 -10.73 -6.78
N LYS A 130 14.67 -11.45 -7.48
CA LYS A 130 15.66 -12.34 -6.86
C LYS A 130 16.72 -11.56 -6.08
N ASN A 131 17.28 -10.51 -6.65
CA ASN A 131 18.35 -9.72 -6.03
C ASN A 131 17.90 -9.07 -4.72
N PHE A 132 16.64 -8.68 -4.64
CA PHE A 132 16.06 -8.02 -3.46
C PHE A 132 15.28 -8.99 -2.56
N ASN A 133 15.29 -10.30 -2.86
CA ASN A 133 14.52 -11.33 -2.15
C ASN A 133 13.05 -10.93 -1.93
N ILE A 134 12.39 -10.48 -3.00
CA ILE A 134 11.04 -9.91 -2.96
C ILE A 134 9.99 -11.01 -2.99
N ASP A 135 9.09 -11.01 -2.01
CA ASP A 135 7.93 -11.91 -1.97
C ASP A 135 6.71 -11.31 -2.70
N TYR A 136 6.56 -9.99 -2.66
CA TYR A 136 5.45 -9.27 -3.30
C TYR A 136 5.89 -7.93 -3.89
N VAL A 137 5.23 -7.48 -4.95
CA VAL A 137 5.42 -6.15 -5.52
C VAL A 137 4.11 -5.37 -5.43
N LEU A 138 4.16 -4.21 -4.77
CA LEU A 138 3.07 -3.26 -4.64
C LEU A 138 3.29 -2.11 -5.63
N PHE A 139 2.47 -2.07 -6.68
CA PHE A 139 2.42 -0.97 -7.62
C PHE A 139 1.37 0.05 -7.17
N LEU A 140 1.82 1.26 -6.83
CA LEU A 140 0.95 2.42 -6.67
C LEU A 140 0.75 3.00 -8.07
N THR A 141 -0.44 2.87 -8.66
CA THR A 141 -0.61 3.14 -10.10
C THR A 141 -1.12 4.54 -10.37
N HIS A 142 -2.13 5.00 -9.63
CA HIS A 142 -2.71 6.34 -9.79
C HIS A 142 -3.02 6.95 -8.44
N TYR A 143 -2.76 8.25 -8.31
CA TYR A 143 -3.14 9.02 -7.14
C TYR A 143 -3.98 10.22 -7.56
N ARG A 144 -5.17 10.35 -7.00
CA ARG A 144 -6.08 11.45 -7.30
C ARG A 144 -6.58 12.14 -6.04
N ILE A 145 -6.61 13.46 -6.06
CA ILE A 145 -7.24 14.27 -5.01
C ILE A 145 -8.51 14.89 -5.58
N ASP A 146 -9.65 14.35 -5.18
CA ASP A 146 -10.97 14.85 -5.58
C ASP A 146 -11.53 15.83 -4.54
N LYS A 147 -12.33 16.79 -5.02
CA LYS A 147 -13.10 17.69 -4.15
C LYS A 147 -14.44 17.07 -3.79
N LYS A 148 -14.68 16.86 -2.49
CA LYS A 148 -15.93 16.38 -1.94
C LYS A 148 -16.59 17.49 -1.10
N LEU A 149 -17.89 17.70 -1.28
CA LEU A 149 -18.64 18.61 -0.43
C LEU A 149 -18.97 17.92 0.89
N TYR A 150 -18.47 18.47 1.99
CA TYR A 150 -18.79 18.03 3.34
C TYR A 150 -19.82 18.98 3.94
N THR A 151 -21.03 18.49 4.19
CA THR A 151 -22.11 19.27 4.78
C THR A 151 -22.03 19.21 6.30
N SER A 152 -21.89 20.34 6.97
CA SER A 152 -21.97 20.43 8.44
C SER A 152 -23.31 21.03 8.86
N GLY A 153 -23.90 20.50 9.94
CA GLY A 153 -25.15 21.04 10.51
C GLY A 153 -25.02 22.43 11.15
N ARG A 154 -23.80 22.99 11.19
CA ARG A 154 -23.50 24.35 11.64
C ARG A 154 -22.55 24.97 10.61
N SER A 155 -22.76 26.24 10.27
CA SER A 155 -21.86 26.95 9.38
C SER A 155 -20.58 27.34 10.12
N PHE A 156 -19.41 26.98 9.58
CA PHE A 156 -18.12 27.38 10.15
C PHE A 156 -17.75 28.83 9.77
N ASP A 157 -18.28 29.33 8.66
CA ASP A 157 -18.02 30.64 8.06
C ASP A 157 -19.28 31.29 7.43
N GLY A 158 -20.46 30.72 7.69
CA GLY A 158 -21.71 31.05 6.99
C GLY A 158 -22.08 30.07 5.86
N SER A 159 -21.17 29.18 5.44
CA SER A 159 -21.47 28.10 4.48
C SER A 159 -21.91 26.81 5.18
N TYR A 160 -22.89 26.11 4.60
CA TYR A 160 -23.34 24.79 5.06
C TYR A 160 -22.55 23.62 4.47
N ALA A 161 -21.65 23.90 3.53
CA ALA A 161 -20.88 22.90 2.80
C ALA A 161 -19.46 23.41 2.56
N ILE A 162 -18.48 22.65 3.04
CA ILE A 162 -17.07 22.92 2.84
C ILE A 162 -16.49 21.95 1.81
N ALA A 163 -15.62 22.46 0.95
CA ALA A 163 -14.83 21.62 0.06
C ALA A 163 -13.76 20.88 0.88
N TRP A 164 -13.82 19.55 0.87
CA TRP A 164 -12.87 18.68 1.54
C TRP A 164 -12.21 17.75 0.54
N SER A 165 -10.92 17.47 0.72
CA SER A 165 -10.19 16.55 -0.12
C SER A 165 -10.63 15.10 0.12
N SER A 166 -10.62 14.32 -0.96
CA SER A 166 -10.70 12.86 -0.93
C SER A 166 -9.49 12.35 -1.70
N HIS A 167 -8.52 11.80 -0.98
CA HIS A 167 -7.30 11.25 -1.57
C HIS A 167 -7.56 9.80 -1.95
N LEU A 168 -7.38 9.48 -3.23
CA LEU A 168 -7.77 8.22 -3.83
C LEU A 168 -6.54 7.59 -4.47
N LEU A 169 -6.21 6.38 -4.02
CA LEU A 169 -5.11 5.58 -4.52
C LEU A 169 -5.63 4.34 -5.26
N ASP A 170 -5.16 4.14 -6.48
CA ASP A 170 -5.25 2.86 -7.17
C ASP A 170 -3.95 2.10 -6.93
N TYR A 171 -4.06 0.81 -6.62
CA TYR A 171 -2.89 -0.05 -6.47
C TYR A 171 -3.14 -1.46 -6.98
N GLU A 172 -2.06 -2.11 -7.41
CA GLU A 172 -2.02 -3.52 -7.76
C GLU A 172 -0.90 -4.21 -6.98
N LEU A 173 -1.18 -5.41 -6.48
CA LEU A 173 -0.25 -6.21 -5.69
C LEU A 173 -0.08 -7.56 -6.37
N ILE A 174 1.15 -7.94 -6.66
CA ILE A 174 1.51 -9.25 -7.21
C ILE A 174 2.44 -9.99 -6.27
N ASN A 175 2.49 -11.32 -6.40
CA ASN A 175 3.50 -12.14 -5.73
C ASN A 175 4.75 -12.33 -6.62
N ALA A 176 5.77 -12.99 -6.07
CA ALA A 176 7.01 -13.30 -6.78
C ALA A 176 6.81 -14.16 -8.03
N GLU A 177 5.74 -14.96 -8.10
CA GLU A 177 5.34 -15.71 -9.30
C GLU A 177 4.48 -14.90 -10.28
N GLU A 178 4.43 -13.57 -10.09
CA GLU A 178 3.78 -12.61 -11.00
C GLU A 178 2.27 -12.85 -11.15
N ASN A 179 1.66 -13.48 -10.14
CA ASN A 179 0.22 -13.62 -10.04
C ASN A 179 -0.35 -12.41 -9.31
N LEU A 180 -1.49 -11.92 -9.81
CA LEU A 180 -2.24 -10.86 -9.13
C LEU A 180 -2.73 -11.39 -7.79
N VAL A 181 -2.27 -10.77 -6.71
CA VAL A 181 -2.69 -11.06 -5.33
C VAL A 181 -3.89 -10.20 -4.98
N ALA A 182 -3.80 -8.91 -5.28
CA ALA A 182 -4.88 -7.99 -4.99
C ALA A 182 -4.84 -6.73 -5.85
N MET A 183 -5.97 -6.04 -5.91
CA MET A 183 -6.03 -4.67 -6.40
C MET A 183 -7.10 -3.87 -5.68
N ALA A 184 -6.88 -2.56 -5.59
CA ALA A 184 -7.90 -1.61 -5.17
C ALA A 184 -8.00 -0.48 -6.18
N ARG A 185 -9.25 -0.05 -6.40
CA ARG A 185 -9.54 1.18 -7.12
C ARG A 185 -10.16 2.18 -6.17
N GLU A 186 -9.68 3.41 -6.24
CA GLU A 186 -10.13 4.53 -5.43
C GLU A 186 -10.09 4.18 -3.94
N PHE A 187 -9.00 3.54 -3.49
CA PHE A 187 -8.74 3.35 -2.07
C PHE A 187 -8.64 4.73 -1.42
N GLU A 188 -9.57 5.04 -0.53
CA GLU A 188 -9.66 6.37 0.07
C GLU A 188 -8.72 6.47 1.26
N ILE A 189 -7.72 7.34 1.15
CA ILE A 189 -6.80 7.72 2.22
C ILE A 189 -7.39 8.97 2.86
N LYS A 190 -8.15 8.76 3.94
CA LYS A 190 -8.94 9.85 4.51
C LYS A 190 -8.03 10.81 5.28
N PRO A 191 -8.13 12.13 5.03
CA PRO A 191 -7.62 13.12 5.97
C PRO A 191 -8.50 13.11 7.22
N ASN A 192 -8.02 13.78 8.27
CA ASN A 192 -8.82 14.04 9.45
C ASN A 192 -10.14 14.74 9.08
N ALA A 193 -11.16 14.55 9.92
CA ALA A 193 -12.42 15.25 9.73
C ALA A 193 -12.21 16.77 9.85
N PRO A 194 -13.01 17.57 9.14
CA PRO A 194 -12.96 19.02 9.28
C PRO A 194 -13.29 19.46 10.72
N THR A 195 -12.50 20.36 11.25
CA THR A 195 -12.65 21.05 12.54
C THR A 195 -12.60 22.56 12.34
N LEU A 196 -12.94 23.33 13.39
CA LEU A 196 -12.80 24.78 13.39
C LEU A 196 -11.36 25.26 13.12
N GLU A 197 -10.37 24.41 13.41
CA GLU A 197 -8.95 24.76 13.32
C GLU A 197 -8.33 24.39 11.97
N ASN A 198 -8.93 23.47 11.20
CA ASN A 198 -8.35 22.98 9.95
C ASN A 198 -9.27 23.11 8.73
N TYR A 199 -10.50 23.63 8.87
CA TYR A 199 -11.46 23.68 7.75
C TYR A 199 -10.93 24.42 6.52
N PHE A 200 -10.13 25.48 6.72
CA PHE A 200 -9.54 26.26 5.64
C PHE A 200 -8.43 25.51 4.89
N MET A 201 -7.85 24.47 5.49
CA MET A 201 -6.85 23.60 4.85
C MET A 201 -7.47 22.57 3.92
N LYS A 202 -8.81 22.42 3.92
CA LYS A 202 -9.56 21.57 2.98
C LYS A 202 -9.12 20.10 2.96
N GLY A 203 -8.52 19.60 4.05
CA GLY A 203 -7.94 18.26 4.13
C GLY A 203 -6.68 18.06 3.27
N LEU A 204 -5.97 19.12 2.88
CA LEU A 204 -4.79 19.07 2.02
C LEU A 204 -3.47 18.94 2.79
N LEU A 205 -3.52 18.96 4.12
CA LEU A 205 -2.33 18.80 4.94
C LEU A 205 -1.91 17.32 4.97
N LEU A 206 -0.76 17.00 4.37
CA LEU A 206 -0.32 15.62 4.16
C LEU A 206 -0.04 14.88 5.49
N SER A 207 0.33 15.61 6.54
CA SER A 207 0.51 15.02 7.88
C SER A 207 -0.78 14.47 8.49
N GLU A 208 -1.95 14.89 8.00
CA GLU A 208 -3.26 14.37 8.45
C GLU A 208 -3.63 13.03 7.80
N LEU A 209 -2.84 12.54 6.83
CA LEU A 209 -3.12 11.29 6.10
C LEU A 209 -2.58 10.03 6.80
N ASN A 210 -1.85 10.20 7.91
CA ASN A 210 -1.17 9.11 8.61
C ASN A 210 -2.12 7.96 8.99
N ASP A 211 -3.35 8.26 9.36
CA ASP A 211 -4.35 7.27 9.75
C ASP A 211 -4.81 6.47 8.52
N GLY A 212 -5.08 7.16 7.41
CA GLY A 212 -5.38 6.53 6.13
C GLY A 212 -4.23 5.66 5.61
N HIS A 213 -2.98 6.06 5.80
CA HIS A 213 -1.82 5.22 5.45
C HIS A 213 -1.77 3.92 6.28
N ARG A 214 -2.14 3.97 7.56
CA ARG A 214 -2.25 2.77 8.40
C ARG A 214 -3.40 1.86 7.95
N GLU A 215 -4.52 2.44 7.49
CA GLU A 215 -5.62 1.67 6.90
C GLU A 215 -5.21 0.99 5.58
N LEU A 216 -4.48 1.68 4.72
CA LEU A 216 -3.93 1.12 3.48
C LEU A 216 -3.07 -0.11 3.78
N LEU A 217 -2.17 0.00 4.76
CA LEU A 217 -1.34 -1.13 5.17
C LEU A 217 -2.19 -2.31 5.65
N LYS A 218 -3.19 -2.07 6.51
CA LYS A 218 -4.10 -3.14 6.98
C LYS A 218 -4.83 -3.81 5.82
N ASP A 219 -5.28 -3.03 4.84
CA ASP A 219 -5.94 -3.54 3.63
C ASP A 219 -4.99 -4.46 2.83
N ILE A 220 -3.74 -4.05 2.65
CA ILE A 220 -2.70 -4.87 1.98
C ILE A 220 -2.43 -6.17 2.75
N GLN A 221 -2.21 -6.08 4.07
CA GLN A 221 -1.94 -7.25 4.92
C GLN A 221 -3.07 -8.27 4.85
N LEU A 222 -4.30 -7.81 5.06
CA LEU A 222 -5.50 -8.66 5.01
C LEU A 222 -5.64 -9.35 3.66
N LYS A 223 -5.39 -8.64 2.56
CA LYS A 223 -5.51 -9.19 1.21
C LYS A 223 -4.44 -10.23 0.89
N ILE A 224 -3.21 -10.04 1.39
CA ILE A 224 -2.16 -11.06 1.28
C ILE A 224 -2.55 -12.32 2.06
N GLU A 225 -3.05 -12.17 3.29
CA GLU A 225 -3.51 -13.29 4.12
C GLU A 225 -4.63 -14.07 3.42
N GLN A 226 -5.66 -13.36 2.94
CA GLN A 226 -6.78 -13.94 2.18
C GLN A 226 -6.34 -14.65 0.91
N PHE A 227 -5.43 -14.06 0.13
CA PHE A 227 -4.86 -14.71 -1.05
C PHE A 227 -4.07 -15.97 -0.67
N ASN A 228 -3.31 -15.94 0.42
CA ASN A 228 -2.52 -17.09 0.83
C ASN A 228 -3.40 -18.29 1.22
N GLU A 229 -4.59 -18.04 1.78
CA GLU A 229 -5.60 -19.04 2.12
C GLU A 229 -6.37 -19.55 0.89
N THR A 230 -6.82 -18.65 0.02
CA THR A 230 -7.78 -18.98 -1.07
C THR A 230 -7.11 -19.22 -2.41
N LYS A 231 -5.91 -18.67 -2.62
CA LYS A 231 -5.24 -18.53 -3.93
C LYS A 231 -6.06 -17.75 -4.97
N GLU A 232 -7.02 -16.95 -4.51
CA GLU A 232 -7.85 -16.09 -5.35
C GLU A 232 -7.47 -14.62 -5.17
N ALA A 233 -7.36 -13.89 -6.28
CA ALA A 233 -7.03 -12.47 -6.27
C ALA A 233 -8.14 -11.64 -5.60
N GLN A 234 -7.75 -10.70 -4.73
CA GLN A 234 -8.69 -9.89 -3.95
C GLN A 234 -8.98 -8.55 -4.62
N PHE A 235 -10.25 -8.28 -4.92
CA PHE A 235 -10.68 -7.08 -5.66
C PHE A 235 -11.55 -6.15 -4.81
N LYS A 236 -11.15 -4.88 -4.68
CA LYS A 236 -12.02 -3.82 -4.17
C LYS A 236 -12.37 -2.87 -5.31
N VAL A 237 -13.44 -3.18 -6.04
CA VAL A 237 -14.02 -2.30 -7.06
C VAL A 237 -15.30 -1.70 -6.50
N LYS A 238 -15.36 -0.38 -6.30
CA LYS A 238 -16.64 0.31 -6.08
C LYS A 238 -17.49 0.11 -7.32
N ARG A 239 -18.44 -0.85 -7.29
CA ARG A 239 -19.47 -0.96 -8.34
C ARG A 239 -20.22 0.36 -8.38
N LYS A 240 -20.09 1.14 -9.46
CA LYS A 240 -21.01 2.26 -9.74
C LYS A 240 -22.42 1.68 -9.69
N ARG A 241 -23.23 2.07 -8.69
CA ARG A 241 -24.66 1.78 -8.70
C ARG A 241 -25.21 2.34 -10.01
N LYS A 242 -25.70 1.48 -10.90
CA LYS A 242 -26.47 1.92 -12.07
C LYS A 242 -27.57 2.83 -11.55
N SER A 243 -27.49 4.12 -11.84
CA SER A 243 -28.59 5.05 -11.64
C SER A 243 -29.77 4.49 -12.40
N LYS A 244 -30.78 3.98 -11.69
CA LYS A 244 -32.09 3.74 -12.28
C LYS A 244 -32.65 5.12 -12.55
N ARG A 245 -32.49 5.61 -13.79
CA ARG A 245 -33.38 6.64 -14.33
C ARG A 245 -34.80 6.09 -14.19
N LYS A 246 -35.58 6.70 -13.30
CA LYS A 246 -37.04 6.64 -13.32
C LYS A 246 -37.52 7.85 -14.10
#